data_AF-A0A1X7TGR6-F1
#
_entry.id   AF-A0A1X7TGR6-F1
#
_cell.length_a   1.000
_cell.length_b   1.000
_cell.length_c   1.000
_cell.angle_alpha   90.00
_cell.angle_beta   90.00
_cell.angle_gamma   90.00
#
_symmetry.space_group_name_H-M   'P 1'
#
loop_
_entity.id
_entity.type
_entity.pdbx_description
1 polymer ?
#
loop_
_entity_poly.entity_id
_entity_poly.type
_entity_poly.pdbx_seq_one_letter_code
_entity_poly.pdbx_strand_id
1 'polypeptide(L)'
;MASSSVKQQILGDGDLANVRGLLKDHGYAGVDYYDLGLQLGLLPRTLDVIEKNNRGDVSGGLRECLKAWLKQNDDVKSKGGPTYNSLIQALRQMGENAVADGINKNCDTMAQQAPANLVSPSVPSSKVVDKEKAKKVLRKNFDKLSAILAAPNNLSPIIMSLYAKELIADATSTECMNAGRPVNDRCASLLFALKATIDGKPQEIITLIEVLKNNEAFKDVAKEMEMEMSLC
;
A
#
# COMPACT_ATOMS: atom_id res chain seq x y z
N MET A 1 -23.36 14.68 -11.24
CA MET A 1 -23.62 13.49 -12.10
C MET A 1 -22.44 12.52 -12.11
N ALA A 2 -21.19 12.97 -12.28
CA ALA A 2 -20.01 12.08 -12.28
C ALA A 2 -19.78 11.34 -10.94
N SER A 3 -20.00 11.99 -9.78
CA SER A 3 -19.84 11.35 -8.45
C SER A 3 -20.79 10.17 -8.25
N SER A 4 -22.04 10.31 -8.69
CA SER A 4 -23.02 9.22 -8.68
C SER A 4 -22.57 8.06 -9.57
N SER A 5 -21.85 8.33 -10.67
CA SER A 5 -21.32 7.30 -11.56
C SER A 5 -20.18 6.49 -10.92
N VAL A 6 -19.24 7.15 -10.22
CA VAL A 6 -18.14 6.47 -9.52
C VAL A 6 -18.66 5.64 -8.36
N LYS A 7 -19.61 6.17 -7.58
CA LYS A 7 -20.17 5.46 -6.41
C LYS A 7 -20.93 4.18 -6.78
N GLN A 8 -21.49 4.12 -7.98
CA GLN A 8 -22.26 2.99 -8.51
C GLN A 8 -21.41 2.06 -9.40
N GLN A 9 -20.13 2.36 -9.59
CA GLN A 9 -19.23 1.50 -10.36
C GLN A 9 -19.09 0.14 -9.66
N ILE A 10 -19.27 -0.93 -10.44
CA ILE A 10 -19.03 -2.30 -10.00
C ILE A 10 -17.53 -2.51 -9.85
N LEU A 11 -17.11 -2.92 -8.65
CA LEU A 11 -15.75 -3.26 -8.30
C LEU A 11 -15.49 -4.75 -8.55
N GLY A 12 -14.28 -5.07 -8.98
CA GLY A 12 -13.81 -6.43 -9.22
C GLY A 12 -12.77 -6.89 -8.19
N ASP A 13 -12.30 -8.11 -8.35
CA ASP A 13 -11.23 -8.69 -7.54
C ASP A 13 -9.92 -7.88 -7.57
N GLY A 14 -9.62 -7.22 -8.70
CA GLY A 14 -8.50 -6.29 -8.84
C GLY A 14 -8.57 -5.05 -7.93
N ASP A 15 -9.77 -4.68 -7.46
CA ASP A 15 -9.98 -3.51 -6.61
C ASP A 15 -9.75 -3.79 -5.11
N LEU A 16 -9.44 -5.03 -4.74
CA LEU A 16 -9.24 -5.44 -3.34
C LEU A 16 -8.20 -4.58 -2.61
N ALA A 17 -7.08 -4.29 -3.27
CA ALA A 17 -6.04 -3.46 -2.68
C ALA A 17 -6.52 -2.01 -2.45
N ASN A 18 -7.32 -1.48 -3.37
CA ASN A 18 -7.85 -0.12 -3.31
C ASN A 18 -8.91 0.00 -2.20
N VAL A 19 -9.88 -0.91 -2.17
CA VAL A 19 -10.93 -0.92 -1.13
C VAL A 19 -10.32 -1.08 0.26
N ARG A 20 -9.37 -2.00 0.41
CA ARG A 20 -8.68 -2.20 1.70
C ARG A 20 -7.86 -0.97 2.09
N GLY A 21 -7.21 -0.32 1.13
CA GLY A 21 -6.48 0.93 1.33
C GLY A 21 -7.41 2.03 1.86
N LEU A 22 -8.55 2.25 1.21
CA LEU A 22 -9.55 3.24 1.62
C LEU A 22 -10.06 3.01 3.04
N LEU A 23 -10.40 1.76 3.39
CA LEU A 23 -10.84 1.43 4.74
C LEU A 23 -9.76 1.76 5.77
N LYS A 24 -8.51 1.39 5.50
CA LYS A 24 -7.38 1.66 6.39
C LYS A 24 -7.07 3.15 6.52
N ASP A 25 -7.08 3.89 5.40
CA ASP A 25 -6.76 5.31 5.34
C ASP A 25 -7.75 6.14 6.17
N HIS A 26 -9.00 5.69 6.25
CA HIS A 26 -10.04 6.32 7.05
C HIS A 26 -10.20 5.71 8.46
N GLY A 27 -9.27 4.84 8.87
CA GLY A 27 -9.17 4.36 10.25
C GLY A 27 -10.02 3.15 10.61
N TYR A 28 -10.57 2.42 9.62
CA TYR A 28 -11.33 1.20 9.89
C TYR A 28 -10.41 0.08 10.41
N ALA A 29 -10.64 -0.35 11.66
CA ALA A 29 -9.80 -1.33 12.34
C ALA A 29 -9.99 -2.77 11.82
N GLY A 30 -11.11 -3.06 11.16
CA GLY A 30 -11.39 -4.39 10.60
C GLY A 30 -11.82 -5.45 11.60
N VAL A 31 -11.90 -5.12 12.89
CA VAL A 31 -12.28 -6.05 13.97
C VAL A 31 -13.68 -6.63 13.77
N ASP A 32 -14.60 -5.83 13.22
CA ASP A 32 -16.00 -6.21 12.97
C ASP A 32 -16.21 -6.65 11.51
N TYR A 33 -15.22 -7.28 10.87
CA TYR A 33 -15.33 -7.71 9.47
C TYR A 33 -16.48 -8.73 9.25
N TYR A 34 -16.86 -9.48 10.27
CA TYR A 34 -17.98 -10.42 10.19
C TYR A 34 -19.30 -9.67 9.97
N ASP A 35 -19.57 -8.65 10.79
CA ASP A 35 -20.76 -7.81 10.68
C ASP A 35 -20.76 -7.00 9.38
N LEU A 36 -19.59 -6.51 8.97
CA LEU A 36 -19.43 -5.86 7.66
C LEU A 36 -19.82 -6.81 6.53
N GLY A 37 -19.33 -8.05 6.57
CA GLY A 37 -19.67 -9.08 5.58
C GLY A 37 -21.17 -9.34 5.48
N LEU A 38 -21.88 -9.39 6.61
CA LEU A 38 -23.33 -9.54 6.64
C LEU A 38 -24.05 -8.37 5.97
N GLN A 39 -23.66 -7.13 6.30
CA GLN A 39 -24.27 -5.94 5.68
C GLN A 39 -24.02 -5.89 4.16
N LEU A 40 -22.87 -6.39 3.72
CA LEU A 40 -22.50 -6.49 2.31
C LEU A 40 -23.20 -7.64 1.56
N GLY A 41 -23.94 -8.51 2.25
CA GLY A 41 -24.71 -9.61 1.65
C GLY A 41 -23.99 -10.96 1.61
N LEU A 42 -22.90 -11.13 2.37
CA LEU A 42 -22.32 -12.45 2.61
C LEU A 42 -23.17 -13.21 3.63
N LEU A 43 -23.32 -14.51 3.44
CA LEU A 43 -24.09 -15.35 4.34
C LEU A 43 -23.23 -15.89 5.48
N PRO A 44 -23.81 -16.19 6.66
CA PRO A 44 -23.08 -16.74 7.81
C PRO A 44 -22.19 -17.93 7.43
N ARG A 45 -22.69 -18.86 6.59
CA ARG A 45 -21.90 -20.01 6.12
C ARG A 45 -20.54 -19.63 5.51
N THR A 46 -20.46 -18.50 4.80
CA THR A 46 -19.24 -18.03 4.12
C THR A 46 -18.34 -17.33 5.14
N LEU A 47 -18.93 -16.54 6.02
CA LEU A 47 -18.22 -15.81 7.07
C LEU A 47 -17.64 -16.75 8.14
N ASP A 48 -18.36 -17.79 8.53
CA ASP A 48 -17.90 -18.81 9.48
C ASP A 48 -16.66 -19.55 8.95
N VAL A 49 -16.63 -19.83 7.64
CA VAL A 49 -15.45 -20.42 6.99
C VAL A 49 -14.28 -19.44 6.99
N ILE A 50 -14.53 -18.15 6.71
CA ILE A 50 -13.51 -17.10 6.74
C ILE A 50 -12.94 -16.95 8.16
N GLU A 51 -13.80 -16.87 9.17
CA GLU A 51 -13.41 -16.74 10.57
C GLU A 51 -12.61 -17.95 11.04
N LYS A 52 -13.08 -19.16 10.75
CA LYS A 52 -12.36 -20.40 11.10
C LYS A 52 -10.97 -20.45 10.47
N ASN A 53 -10.83 -20.01 9.22
CA ASN A 53 -9.56 -20.04 8.49
C ASN A 53 -8.60 -18.92 8.89
N ASN A 54 -9.10 -17.83 9.47
CA ASN A 54 -8.31 -16.65 9.86
C ASN A 54 -8.39 -16.39 11.37
N ARG A 55 -8.53 -17.44 12.18
CA ARG A 55 -8.71 -17.32 13.63
C ARG A 55 -7.51 -16.59 14.27
N GLY A 56 -7.78 -15.41 14.85
CA GLY A 56 -6.76 -14.56 15.45
C GLY A 56 -6.04 -13.62 14.48
N ASP A 57 -6.34 -13.67 13.17
CA ASP A 57 -5.86 -12.75 12.14
C ASP A 57 -7.01 -11.89 11.60
N VAL A 58 -7.26 -10.78 12.29
CA VAL A 58 -8.28 -9.78 11.90
C VAL A 58 -8.03 -9.23 10.48
N SER A 59 -6.75 -9.02 10.13
CA SER A 59 -6.40 -8.49 8.80
C SER A 59 -6.66 -9.51 7.70
N GLY A 60 -6.38 -10.79 7.96
CA GLY A 60 -6.68 -11.91 7.07
C GLY A 60 -8.19 -12.10 6.89
N GLY A 61 -8.94 -12.07 8.00
CA GLY A 61 -10.40 -12.15 8.01
C GLY A 61 -11.06 -11.06 7.18
N LEU A 62 -10.67 -9.79 7.41
CA LEU A 62 -11.15 -8.67 6.62
C LEU A 62 -10.80 -8.82 5.13
N ARG A 63 -9.57 -9.26 4.82
CA ARG A 63 -9.12 -9.46 3.43
C ARG A 63 -9.97 -10.49 2.70
N GLU A 64 -10.21 -11.66 3.30
CA GLU A 64 -11.02 -12.69 2.64
C GLU A 64 -12.51 -12.32 2.60
N CYS A 65 -13.02 -11.58 3.60
CA CYS A 65 -14.37 -11.00 3.56
C CYS A 65 -14.54 -10.06 2.36
N LEU A 66 -13.66 -9.07 2.19
CA LEU A 66 -13.71 -8.13 1.06
C LEU A 66 -13.56 -8.86 -0.28
N LYS A 67 -12.69 -9.88 -0.35
CA LYS A 67 -12.50 -10.68 -1.55
C LYS A 67 -13.75 -11.49 -1.91
N ALA A 68 -14.45 -12.07 -0.93
CA ALA A 68 -15.72 -12.75 -1.16
C ALA A 68 -16.80 -11.78 -1.66
N TRP A 69 -16.85 -10.58 -1.08
CA TRP A 69 -17.75 -9.51 -1.52
C TRP A 69 -17.45 -9.04 -2.96
N LEU A 70 -16.19 -8.77 -3.31
CA LEU A 70 -15.78 -8.37 -4.66
C LEU A 70 -16.03 -9.46 -5.72
N LYS A 71 -15.98 -10.73 -5.32
CA LYS A 71 -16.38 -11.87 -6.17
C LYS A 71 -17.89 -12.07 -6.29
N GLN A 72 -18.68 -11.20 -5.63
CA GLN A 72 -20.14 -11.26 -5.61
C GLN A 72 -20.69 -12.58 -5.08
N ASN A 73 -20.01 -13.17 -4.09
CA ASN A 73 -20.51 -14.39 -3.46
C ASN A 73 -21.87 -14.14 -2.79
N ASP A 74 -22.66 -15.20 -2.63
CA ASP A 74 -23.94 -15.16 -1.92
C ASP A 74 -24.91 -14.08 -2.44
N ASP A 75 -25.44 -13.23 -1.55
CA ASP A 75 -26.50 -12.27 -1.84
C ASP A 75 -25.98 -10.87 -2.15
N VAL A 76 -24.67 -10.71 -2.34
CA VAL A 76 -24.02 -9.41 -2.62
C VAL A 76 -24.67 -8.67 -3.78
N LYS A 77 -25.04 -9.39 -4.85
CA LYS A 77 -25.72 -8.79 -6.01
C LYS A 77 -27.09 -8.22 -5.65
N SER A 78 -27.82 -8.86 -4.73
CA SER A 78 -29.14 -8.39 -4.26
C SER A 78 -29.03 -7.16 -3.34
N LYS A 79 -27.87 -6.98 -2.69
CA LYS A 79 -27.55 -5.84 -1.83
C LYS A 79 -26.94 -4.64 -2.57
N GLY A 80 -27.05 -4.61 -3.90
CA GLY A 80 -26.52 -3.52 -4.73
C GLY A 80 -25.16 -3.81 -5.37
N GLY A 81 -24.64 -5.04 -5.22
CA GLY A 81 -23.36 -5.45 -5.80
C GLY A 81 -22.15 -4.83 -5.11
N PRO A 82 -20.94 -5.15 -5.56
CA PRO A 82 -19.71 -4.63 -4.96
C PRO A 82 -19.44 -3.20 -5.42
N THR A 83 -20.20 -2.24 -4.91
CA THR A 83 -20.05 -0.81 -5.24
C THR A 83 -19.56 -0.03 -4.03
N TYR A 84 -18.90 1.11 -4.25
CA TYR A 84 -18.57 2.02 -3.14
C TYR A 84 -19.81 2.45 -2.36
N ASN A 85 -20.95 2.63 -3.04
CA ASN A 85 -22.20 2.97 -2.36
C ASN A 85 -22.64 1.88 -1.37
N SER A 86 -22.65 0.61 -1.79
CA SER A 86 -22.99 -0.50 -0.90
C SER A 86 -22.04 -0.61 0.29
N LEU A 87 -20.74 -0.33 0.09
CA LEU A 87 -19.74 -0.30 1.16
C LEU A 87 -19.98 0.86 2.14
N ILE A 88 -20.20 2.07 1.63
CA ILE A 88 -20.52 3.27 2.43
C ILE A 88 -21.79 3.02 3.25
N GLN A 89 -22.81 2.42 2.64
CA GLN A 89 -24.07 2.11 3.31
C GLN A 89 -23.87 1.07 4.43
N ALA A 90 -23.11 -0.01 4.16
CA ALA A 90 -22.80 -1.02 5.16
C ALA A 90 -22.04 -0.42 6.35
N LEU A 91 -21.02 0.42 6.11
CA LEU A 91 -20.28 1.11 7.16
C LEU A 91 -21.18 2.03 8.00
N ARG A 92 -22.10 2.76 7.37
CA ARG A 92 -23.09 3.59 8.09
C ARG A 92 -24.01 2.76 8.98
N GLN A 93 -24.44 1.59 8.50
CA GLN A 93 -25.26 0.67 9.28
C GLN A 93 -24.53 0.11 10.49
N MET A 94 -23.20 -0.04 10.40
CA MET A 94 -22.34 -0.42 11.52
C MET A 94 -21.98 0.74 12.46
N GLY A 95 -22.35 1.99 12.12
CA GLY A 95 -21.98 3.17 12.89
C GLY A 95 -20.61 3.76 12.55
N GLU A 96 -19.90 3.21 11.56
CA GLU A 96 -18.61 3.67 11.04
C GLU A 96 -18.77 4.89 10.11
N ASN A 97 -19.50 5.90 10.60
CA ASN A 97 -19.88 7.08 9.83
C ASN A 97 -18.67 7.90 9.37
N ALA A 98 -17.63 8.00 10.20
CA ALA A 98 -16.40 8.70 9.86
C ALA A 98 -15.68 8.03 8.67
N VAL A 99 -15.58 6.70 8.68
CA VAL A 99 -15.01 5.91 7.59
C VAL A 99 -15.84 6.07 6.32
N ALA A 100 -17.17 5.94 6.45
CA ALA A 100 -18.11 6.06 5.35
C ALA A 100 -18.05 7.44 4.68
N ASP A 101 -17.99 8.51 5.47
CA ASP A 101 -17.90 9.87 4.97
C ASP A 101 -16.54 10.16 4.31
N GLY A 102 -15.46 9.58 4.85
CA GLY A 102 -14.14 9.59 4.22
C GLY A 102 -14.17 8.99 2.82
N ILE A 103 -14.65 7.75 2.70
CA ILE A 103 -14.77 7.05 1.40
C ILE A 103 -15.69 7.82 0.45
N ASN A 104 -16.80 8.35 0.95
CA ASN A 104 -17.75 9.13 0.16
C ASN A 104 -17.10 10.38 -0.47
N LYS A 105 -16.26 11.10 0.30
CA LYS A 105 -15.49 12.25 -0.17
C LYS A 105 -14.46 11.83 -1.23
N ASN A 106 -13.75 10.71 -1.03
CA ASN A 106 -12.83 10.19 -2.04
C ASN A 106 -13.54 9.91 -3.38
N CYS A 107 -14.74 9.32 -3.36
CA CYS A 107 -15.52 9.11 -4.58
C CYS A 107 -15.92 10.43 -5.27
N ASP A 108 -16.19 11.48 -4.49
CA ASP A 108 -16.49 12.82 -5.04
C ASP A 108 -15.27 13.44 -5.72
N THR A 109 -14.07 13.22 -5.18
CA THR A 109 -12.80 13.67 -5.78
C THR A 109 -12.45 12.87 -7.05
N MET A 110 -12.63 11.54 -7.04
CA MET A 110 -12.37 10.67 -8.19
C MET A 110 -13.26 11.01 -9.39
N ALA A 111 -14.48 11.48 -9.14
CA ALA A 111 -15.42 11.87 -10.17
C ALA A 111 -15.13 13.23 -10.82
N GLN A 112 -14.24 14.04 -10.24
CA GLN A 112 -13.86 15.36 -10.77
C GLN A 112 -12.70 15.27 -11.78
N GLN A 113 -12.22 14.07 -12.11
CA GLN A 113 -11.08 13.85 -13.01
C GLN A 113 -11.45 13.05 -14.27
N ALA A 114 -11.96 13.70 -15.32
CA ALA A 114 -11.58 13.49 -16.75
C ALA A 114 -12.38 14.41 -17.72
N PRO A 115 -11.81 14.87 -18.86
CA PRO A 115 -10.44 14.65 -19.37
C PRO A 115 -9.60 15.93 -19.67
N ALA A 116 -8.28 15.70 -19.78
CA ALA A 116 -7.19 16.50 -20.39
C ALA A 116 -6.52 17.66 -19.60
N ASN A 117 -5.24 17.39 -19.26
CA ASN A 117 -4.07 18.27 -19.13
C ASN A 117 -4.04 19.44 -18.12
N LEU A 118 -3.01 19.34 -17.26
CA LEU A 118 -2.21 20.41 -16.64
C LEU A 118 -2.95 21.46 -15.80
N VAL A 119 -2.77 21.32 -14.49
CA VAL A 119 -2.50 22.34 -13.45
C VAL A 119 -3.32 22.07 -12.20
N SER A 120 -2.62 21.63 -11.14
CA SER A 120 -3.09 21.65 -9.75
C SER A 120 -3.33 23.09 -9.28
N PRO A 121 -4.20 23.28 -8.27
CA PRO A 121 -3.62 23.58 -6.96
C PRO A 121 -4.28 22.81 -5.78
N SER A 122 -3.40 22.18 -4.96
CA SER A 122 -3.28 22.29 -3.48
C SER A 122 -4.54 21.99 -2.62
N VAL A 123 -4.64 21.11 -1.58
CA VAL A 123 -3.78 20.54 -0.49
C VAL A 123 -4.69 19.46 0.26
N PRO A 124 -4.29 18.71 1.32
CA PRO A 124 -3.26 17.67 1.55
C PRO A 124 -3.79 16.25 1.96
N SER A 125 -2.89 15.27 1.90
CA SER A 125 -2.76 14.05 2.76
C SER A 125 -3.84 12.95 2.73
N SER A 126 -3.62 11.94 1.89
CA SER A 126 -2.99 10.68 2.35
C SER A 126 -2.24 10.02 1.18
N LYS A 127 -1.10 9.41 1.48
CA LYS A 127 0.08 9.25 0.60
C LYS A 127 -0.11 8.24 -0.54
N VAL A 128 -0.76 8.62 -1.64
CA VAL A 128 -0.54 7.90 -2.92
C VAL A 128 0.86 8.26 -3.40
N VAL A 129 1.82 7.40 -3.10
CA VAL A 129 3.17 7.51 -3.68
C VAL A 129 3.04 7.31 -5.17
N ASP A 130 3.27 8.37 -5.94
CA ASP A 130 3.35 8.30 -7.40
C ASP A 130 4.42 7.26 -7.78
N LYS A 131 3.97 6.20 -8.46
CA LYS A 131 4.80 5.06 -8.85
C LYS A 131 5.99 5.48 -9.70
N GLU A 132 5.79 6.39 -10.66
CA GLU A 132 6.86 6.86 -11.53
C GLU A 132 7.79 7.81 -10.79
N LYS A 133 7.26 8.60 -9.85
CA LYS A 133 8.06 9.43 -8.96
C LYS A 133 8.99 8.59 -8.08
N ALA A 134 8.47 7.54 -7.42
CA ALA A 134 9.27 6.67 -6.56
C ALA A 134 10.43 6.00 -7.34
N LYS A 135 10.13 5.44 -8.50
CA LYS A 135 11.15 4.87 -9.39
C LYS A 135 12.20 5.90 -9.80
N LYS A 136 11.76 7.11 -10.16
CA LYS A 136 12.65 8.20 -10.57
C LYS A 136 13.57 8.64 -9.44
N VAL A 137 13.06 8.79 -8.21
CA VAL A 137 13.84 9.14 -7.02
C VAL A 137 14.91 8.09 -6.75
N LEU A 138 14.54 6.80 -6.72
CA LEU A 138 15.53 5.73 -6.51
C LEU A 138 16.59 5.73 -7.61
N ARG A 139 16.18 5.84 -8.89
CA ARG A 139 17.11 5.84 -10.03
C ARG A 139 18.08 7.02 -9.99
N LYS A 140 17.60 8.22 -9.65
CA LYS A 140 18.44 9.43 -9.58
C LYS A 140 19.51 9.32 -8.49
N ASN A 141 19.19 8.67 -7.38
CA ASN A 141 20.09 8.53 -6.23
C ASN A 141 20.90 7.22 -6.25
N PHE A 142 20.72 6.38 -7.27
CA PHE A 142 21.31 5.03 -7.35
C PHE A 142 22.84 5.03 -7.22
N ASP A 143 23.53 5.90 -7.96
CA ASP A 143 25.00 5.98 -7.95
C ASP A 143 25.53 6.47 -6.60
N LYS A 144 24.84 7.46 -5.98
CA LYS A 144 25.17 7.95 -4.64
C LYS A 144 25.02 6.86 -3.59
N LEU A 145 23.89 6.14 -3.62
CA LEU A 145 23.64 5.02 -2.72
C LEU A 145 24.70 3.93 -2.88
N SER A 146 25.06 3.59 -4.11
CA SER A 146 26.12 2.61 -4.40
C SER A 146 27.46 3.02 -3.81
N ALA A 147 27.86 4.29 -3.99
CA ALA A 147 29.11 4.82 -3.46
C ALA A 147 29.15 4.78 -1.92
N ILE A 148 28.05 5.17 -1.25
CA ILE A 148 27.97 5.15 0.22
C ILE A 148 27.96 3.71 0.74
N LEU A 149 27.24 2.79 0.08
CA LEU A 149 27.20 1.37 0.43
C LEU A 149 28.57 0.70 0.31
N ALA A 150 29.35 1.06 -0.71
CA ALA A 150 30.68 0.51 -0.95
C ALA A 150 31.72 0.98 0.08
N ALA A 151 31.43 2.01 0.87
CA ALA A 151 32.33 2.46 1.92
C ALA A 151 32.43 1.42 3.07
N PRO A 152 33.58 1.35 3.77
CA PRO A 152 33.77 0.39 4.85
C PRO A 152 32.68 0.49 5.92
N ASN A 153 32.26 -0.66 6.45
CA ASN A 153 31.30 -0.80 7.55
C ASN A 153 29.85 -0.32 7.29
N ASN A 154 29.52 0.18 6.10
CA ASN A 154 28.16 0.65 5.80
C ASN A 154 27.21 -0.47 5.33
N LEU A 155 27.73 -1.44 4.59
CA LEU A 155 26.91 -2.44 3.89
C LEU A 155 26.14 -3.35 4.87
N SER A 156 26.81 -3.99 5.84
CA SER A 156 26.18 -4.97 6.72
C SER A 156 25.06 -4.39 7.60
N PRO A 157 25.23 -3.24 8.29
CA PRO A 157 24.16 -2.63 9.09
C PRO A 157 22.93 -2.25 8.24
N ILE A 158 23.16 -1.79 7.01
CA ILE A 158 22.08 -1.45 6.09
C ILE A 158 21.34 -2.70 5.63
N ILE A 159 22.03 -3.77 5.23
CA ILE A 159 21.39 -5.04 4.86
C ILE A 159 20.49 -5.54 6.00
N MET A 160 20.99 -5.55 7.24
CA MET A 160 20.20 -5.98 8.41
C MET A 160 18.94 -5.12 8.59
N SER A 161 19.09 -3.80 8.46
CA SER A 161 17.97 -2.87 8.64
C SER A 161 16.92 -3.00 7.54
N LEU A 162 17.34 -3.21 6.29
CA LEU A 162 16.45 -3.44 5.15
C LEU A 162 15.71 -4.78 5.28
N TYR A 163 16.39 -5.84 5.72
CA TYR A 163 15.78 -7.14 5.97
C TYR A 163 14.74 -7.08 7.09
N ALA A 164 15.07 -6.42 8.22
CA ALA A 164 14.15 -6.26 9.35
C ALA A 164 12.87 -5.50 8.99
N LYS A 165 12.92 -4.66 7.95
CA LYS A 165 11.75 -3.91 7.41
C LYS A 165 11.12 -4.61 6.20
N GLU A 166 11.51 -5.85 5.91
CA GLU A 166 10.99 -6.67 4.79
C GLU A 166 11.16 -6.03 3.40
N LEU A 167 12.15 -5.14 3.24
CA LEU A 167 12.46 -4.49 1.95
C LEU A 167 13.22 -5.41 0.99
N ILE A 168 13.91 -6.42 1.53
CA ILE A 168 14.67 -7.43 0.80
C ILE A 168 14.35 -8.82 1.34
N ALA A 169 14.46 -9.84 0.48
CA ALA A 169 14.24 -11.23 0.87
C ALA A 169 15.45 -11.82 1.60
N ASP A 170 15.22 -12.93 2.30
CA ASP A 170 16.25 -13.70 3.01
C ASP A 170 17.41 -14.12 2.10
N ALA A 171 17.08 -14.60 0.90
CA ALA A 171 18.05 -14.94 -0.13
C ALA A 171 18.95 -13.75 -0.52
N THR A 172 18.35 -12.56 -0.71
CA THR A 172 19.09 -11.33 -1.02
C THR A 172 19.98 -10.90 0.13
N SER A 173 19.48 -10.96 1.37
CA SER A 173 20.27 -10.64 2.57
C SER A 173 21.51 -11.54 2.66
N THR A 174 21.32 -12.85 2.54
CA THR A 174 22.39 -13.85 2.56
C THR A 174 23.42 -13.60 1.45
N GLU A 175 22.98 -13.35 0.22
CA GLU A 175 23.87 -13.05 -0.91
C GLU A 175 24.69 -11.78 -0.67
N CYS A 176 24.07 -10.73 -0.14
CA CYS A 176 24.71 -9.43 0.11
C CYS A 176 25.65 -9.46 1.33
N MET A 177 25.50 -10.42 2.24
CA MET A 177 26.41 -10.62 3.38
C MET A 177 27.63 -11.49 3.05
N ASN A 178 27.68 -12.13 1.89
CA ASN A 178 28.77 -13.03 1.53
C ASN A 178 30.10 -12.26 1.34
N ALA A 179 30.94 -12.27 2.37
CA ALA A 179 32.24 -11.59 2.38
C ALA A 179 33.22 -12.07 1.28
N GLY A 180 32.98 -13.26 0.70
CA GLY A 180 33.73 -13.78 -0.43
C GLY A 180 33.45 -13.08 -1.77
N ARG A 181 32.41 -12.22 -1.84
CA ARG A 181 32.09 -11.43 -3.04
C ARG A 181 32.67 -10.01 -2.97
N PRO A 182 33.10 -9.44 -4.12
CA PRO A 182 33.46 -8.02 -4.19
C PRO A 182 32.35 -7.14 -3.61
N VAL A 183 32.72 -6.11 -2.85
CA VAL A 183 31.75 -5.23 -2.19
C VAL A 183 30.83 -4.55 -3.21
N ASN A 184 31.38 -4.13 -4.36
CA ASN A 184 30.61 -3.49 -5.43
C ASN A 184 29.53 -4.41 -6.00
N ASP A 185 29.82 -5.70 -6.18
CA ASP A 185 28.85 -6.66 -6.68
C ASP A 185 27.72 -6.91 -5.68
N ARG A 186 28.05 -6.94 -4.38
CA ARG A 186 27.06 -7.04 -3.31
C ARG A 186 26.18 -5.80 -3.23
N CYS A 187 26.77 -4.61 -3.33
CA CYS A 187 26.03 -3.34 -3.41
C CYS A 187 25.09 -3.32 -4.61
N ALA A 188 25.55 -3.79 -5.78
CA ALA A 188 24.72 -3.89 -6.98
C ALA A 188 23.56 -4.86 -6.77
N SER A 189 23.81 -6.08 -6.28
CA SER A 189 22.74 -7.05 -5.96
C SER A 189 21.69 -6.43 -5.02
N LEU A 190 22.14 -5.74 -3.97
CA LEU A 190 21.25 -5.07 -3.01
C LEU A 190 20.40 -3.99 -3.68
N LEU A 191 21.01 -3.11 -4.47
CA LEU A 191 20.31 -2.02 -5.14
C LEU A 191 19.34 -2.51 -6.22
N PHE A 192 19.67 -3.59 -6.94
CA PHE A 192 18.73 -4.22 -7.88
C PHE A 192 17.53 -4.84 -7.17
N ALA A 193 17.74 -5.48 -6.01
CA ALA A 193 16.64 -5.99 -5.20
C ALA A 193 15.74 -4.86 -4.71
N LEU A 194 16.31 -3.77 -4.18
CA LEU A 194 15.55 -2.59 -3.79
C LEU A 194 14.77 -2.00 -4.96
N LYS A 195 15.38 -1.90 -6.15
CA LYS A 195 14.68 -1.47 -7.36
C LYS A 195 13.48 -2.36 -7.69
N ALA A 196 13.66 -3.67 -7.67
CA ALA A 196 12.57 -4.62 -7.92
C ALA A 196 11.44 -4.48 -6.88
N THR A 197 11.79 -4.29 -5.61
CA THR A 197 10.84 -4.02 -4.52
C THR A 197 10.04 -2.75 -4.78
N ILE A 198 10.68 -1.63 -5.13
CA ILE A 198 10.01 -0.36 -5.43
C ILE A 198 9.17 -0.44 -6.72
N ASP A 199 9.64 -1.15 -7.74
CA ASP A 199 8.89 -1.34 -8.99
C ASP A 199 7.54 -2.07 -8.76
N GLY A 200 7.53 -3.05 -7.84
CA GLY A 200 6.35 -3.80 -7.44
C GLY A 200 5.50 -3.11 -6.36
N LYS A 201 6.14 -2.38 -5.44
CA LYS A 201 5.52 -1.73 -4.28
C LYS A 201 6.10 -0.31 -4.09
N PRO A 202 5.65 0.70 -4.86
CA PRO A 202 6.27 2.03 -4.86
C PRO A 202 6.28 2.74 -3.51
N GLN A 203 5.28 2.46 -2.66
CA GLN A 203 5.19 3.03 -1.31
C GLN A 203 6.35 2.64 -0.39
N GLU A 204 7.04 1.54 -0.68
CA GLU A 204 8.21 1.09 0.10
C GLU A 204 9.40 2.05 0.00
N ILE A 205 9.35 3.03 -0.91
CA ILE A 205 10.36 4.07 -0.95
C ILE A 205 10.36 4.91 0.33
N ILE A 206 9.21 5.05 1.00
CA ILE A 206 9.11 5.75 2.28
C ILE A 206 9.84 4.93 3.36
N THR A 207 9.60 3.62 3.41
CA THR A 207 10.28 2.69 4.32
C THR A 207 11.79 2.70 4.08
N LEU A 208 12.22 2.69 2.81
CA LEU A 208 13.63 2.80 2.44
C LEU A 208 14.23 4.09 2.98
N ILE A 209 13.60 5.25 2.72
CA ILE A 209 14.06 6.55 3.22
C ILE A 209 14.17 6.55 4.75
N GLU A 210 13.21 5.97 5.47
CA GLU A 210 13.25 5.83 6.93
C GLU A 210 14.46 5.01 7.40
N VAL A 211 14.73 3.86 6.77
CA VAL A 211 15.91 3.03 7.07
C VAL A 211 17.20 3.83 6.85
N LEU A 212 17.30 4.53 5.72
CA LEU A 212 18.49 5.31 5.38
C LEU A 212 18.71 6.46 6.37
N LYS A 213 17.66 7.14 6.83
CA LYS A 213 17.75 8.20 7.84
C LYS A 213 18.32 7.75 9.18
N ASN A 214 18.12 6.48 9.54
CA ASN A 214 18.59 5.92 10.80
C ASN A 214 20.10 5.59 10.77
N ASN A 215 20.76 5.71 9.62
CA ASN A 215 22.20 5.50 9.49
C ASN A 215 22.92 6.81 9.16
N GLU A 216 23.91 7.18 9.97
CA GLU A 216 24.65 8.44 9.83
C GLU A 216 25.20 8.68 8.42
N ALA A 217 25.77 7.65 7.79
CA ALA A 217 26.37 7.76 6.47
C ALA A 217 25.35 8.01 5.34
N PHE A 218 24.07 7.72 5.60
CA PHE A 218 22.99 7.83 4.61
C PHE A 218 22.03 8.98 4.87
N LYS A 219 22.19 9.73 5.97
CA LYS A 219 21.25 10.80 6.36
C LYS A 219 21.06 11.85 5.28
N ASP A 220 22.14 12.27 4.62
CA ASP A 220 22.06 13.35 3.62
C ASP A 220 21.37 12.89 2.33
N VAL A 221 21.73 11.70 1.81
CA VAL A 221 21.04 11.13 0.64
C VAL A 221 19.57 10.81 0.97
N ALA A 222 19.27 10.38 2.20
CA ALA A 222 17.90 10.12 2.61
C ALA A 222 17.04 11.40 2.69
N LYS A 223 17.62 12.51 3.17
CA LYS A 223 16.96 13.84 3.14
C LYS A 223 16.73 14.30 1.70
N GLU A 224 17.70 14.12 0.82
CA GLU A 224 17.56 14.44 -0.61
C GLU A 224 16.41 13.64 -1.24
N MET A 225 16.40 12.31 -1.04
CA MET A 225 15.32 11.45 -1.51
C MET A 225 13.95 11.85 -0.93
N GLU A 226 13.88 12.21 0.36
CA GLU A 226 12.64 12.70 0.97
C GLU A 226 12.15 14.02 0.39
N MET A 227 13.05 14.98 0.17
CA MET A 227 12.71 16.26 -0.46
C MET A 227 12.20 16.03 -1.88
N GLU A 228 12.84 15.16 -2.65
CA GLU A 228 12.39 14.79 -3.99
C GLU A 228 11.02 14.10 -3.98
N MET A 229 10.76 13.24 -2.99
CA MET A 229 9.45 12.65 -2.74
C MET A 229 8.39 13.70 -2.38
N SER A 230 8.79 14.84 -1.79
CA SER A 230 7.90 15.93 -1.35
C SER A 230 7.66 17.02 -2.42
N LEU A 231 8.53 17.18 -3.41
CA LEU A 231 8.53 18.29 -4.38
C LEU A 231 7.58 18.12 -5.60
N CYS A 232 6.38 17.52 -5.45
CA CYS A 232 5.35 17.57 -6.51
C CYS A 232 3.97 17.78 -5.93
#